data_AF-A0AAD5BLQ8-F1
#
_entry.id   AF-A0AAD5BLQ8-F1
#
_cell.length_a   1.000
_cell.length_b   1.000
_cell.length_c   1.000
_cell.angle_alpha   90.00
_cell.angle_beta   90.00
_cell.angle_gamma   90.00
#
_symmetry.space_group_name_H-M   'P 1'
#
loop_
_entity.id
_entity.type
_entity.pdbx_description
1 polymer ?
#
loop_
_entity_poly.entity_id
_entity_poly.type
_entity_poly.pdbx_seq_one_letter_code
_entity_poly.pdbx_strand_id
1 'polypeptide(L)'
;MASTEANNVPQAHAQRDTEPVRPLANFPPSIWGDRFLSFSLDNAQLEAYAKAMEQPKEELRRLISNPAMDLNDKLSTFIKQEC
;
A
#
# COMPACT_ATOMS: atom_id res chain seq x y z
N MET A 1 35.88 71.28 26.11
CA MET A 1 34.65 70.54 25.74
C MET A 1 34.98 69.71 24.51
N ALA A 2 34.72 68.42 24.38
CA ALA A 2 34.30 67.36 25.29
C ALA A 2 34.91 66.08 24.71
N SER A 3 35.43 65.19 25.55
CA SER A 3 35.99 63.91 25.13
C SER A 3 34.90 63.03 24.52
N THR A 4 35.24 62.41 23.40
CA THR A 4 34.48 61.39 22.71
C THR A 4 34.40 60.12 23.54
N GLU A 5 33.19 59.73 23.95
CA GLU A 5 32.89 58.36 24.35
C GLU A 5 31.66 57.91 23.55
N ALA A 6 31.93 57.37 22.35
CA ALA A 6 30.94 56.64 21.59
C ALA A 6 30.68 55.33 22.34
N ASN A 7 29.55 55.30 23.04
CA ASN A 7 29.06 54.14 23.78
C ASN A 7 28.65 53.05 22.77
N ASN A 8 29.62 52.24 22.35
CA ASN A 8 29.36 51.04 21.57
C ASN A 8 28.82 49.98 22.53
N VAL A 9 27.50 49.94 22.69
CA VAL A 9 26.82 48.73 23.15
C VAL A 9 27.13 47.64 22.11
N PRO A 10 27.80 46.54 22.47
CA PRO A 10 27.80 45.37 21.60
C PRO A 10 26.36 44.85 21.64
N GLN A 11 25.55 45.26 20.68
CA GLN A 11 24.30 44.59 20.39
C GLN A 11 24.69 43.21 19.87
N ALA A 12 24.82 42.27 20.81
CA ALA A 12 24.88 40.86 20.54
C ALA A 12 23.54 40.48 19.90
N HIS A 13 23.44 40.71 18.60
CA HIS A 13 22.62 39.92 17.72
C HIS A 13 23.26 38.53 17.76
N ALA A 14 22.96 37.80 18.83
CA ALA A 14 23.14 36.37 18.85
C ALA A 14 22.17 35.84 17.79
N GLN A 15 22.59 35.87 16.53
CA GLN A 15 22.18 34.90 15.54
C GLN A 15 22.61 33.57 16.14
N ARG A 16 21.74 33.02 16.97
CA ARG A 16 21.85 31.63 17.37
C ARG A 16 21.55 30.88 16.10
N ASP A 17 22.59 30.60 15.32
CA ASP A 17 22.64 29.52 14.35
C ASP A 17 22.41 28.23 15.13
N THR A 18 21.18 28.06 15.60
CA THR A 18 20.71 26.83 16.22
C THR A 18 20.30 26.01 15.03
N GLU A 19 21.22 25.16 14.57
CA GLU A 19 20.90 24.17 13.57
C GLU A 19 19.60 23.48 13.98
N PRO A 20 18.58 23.41 13.11
CA PRO A 20 17.30 22.85 13.47
C PRO A 20 17.50 21.37 13.87
N VAL A 21 17.21 21.06 15.14
CA VAL A 21 17.28 19.69 15.65
C VAL A 21 16.17 18.87 14.99
N ARG A 22 16.56 17.90 14.16
CA ARG A 22 15.59 16.94 13.59
C ARG A 22 15.22 15.90 14.65
N PRO A 23 13.92 15.70 14.95
CA PRO A 23 13.48 14.65 15.87
C PRO A 23 13.88 13.25 15.39
N LEU A 24 14.09 12.34 16.33
CA LEU A 24 14.35 10.93 16.02
C LEU A 24 13.09 10.27 15.45
N ALA A 25 13.22 9.62 14.30
CA ALA A 25 12.17 8.81 13.70
C ALA A 25 12.12 7.44 14.38
N ASN A 26 11.00 7.12 15.02
CA ASN A 26 10.76 5.83 15.69
C ASN A 26 9.73 4.97 14.93
N PHE A 27 9.75 5.02 13.60
CA PHE A 27 8.83 4.26 12.77
C PHE A 27 9.28 2.79 12.68
N PRO A 28 8.35 1.82 12.72
CA PRO A 28 8.69 0.43 12.45
C PRO A 28 9.17 0.29 11.01
N PRO A 29 10.13 -0.61 10.73
CA PRO A 29 10.57 -0.86 9.38
C PRO A 29 9.45 -1.46 8.53
N SER A 30 9.58 -1.34 7.21
CA SER A 30 8.69 -2.04 6.28
C SER A 30 8.77 -3.55 6.53
N ILE A 31 7.64 -4.18 6.85
CA ILE A 31 7.58 -5.62 6.99
C ILE A 31 7.87 -6.32 5.65
N TRP A 32 7.58 -5.64 4.52
CA TRP A 32 7.65 -6.20 3.18
C TRP A 32 9.04 -6.17 2.56
N GLY A 33 9.85 -5.17 2.92
CA GLY A 33 11.17 -4.95 2.31
C GLY A 33 11.09 -5.00 0.79
N ASP A 34 11.99 -5.78 0.19
CA ASP A 34 12.15 -5.86 -1.26
C ASP A 34 11.36 -6.99 -1.92
N ARG A 35 10.49 -7.69 -1.16
CA ARG A 35 9.84 -8.93 -1.61
C ARG A 35 8.95 -8.78 -2.84
N PHE A 36 8.50 -7.56 -3.14
CA PHE A 36 7.67 -7.26 -4.31
C PHE A 36 8.38 -6.40 -5.36
N LEU A 37 9.70 -6.18 -5.24
CA LEU A 37 10.44 -5.37 -6.22
C LEU A 37 10.61 -6.09 -7.57
N SER A 38 10.57 -7.42 -7.57
CA SER A 38 10.66 -8.21 -8.79
C SER A 38 9.66 -9.35 -8.75
N PHE A 39 8.93 -9.51 -9.85
CA PHE A 39 8.04 -10.62 -10.08
C PHE A 39 8.30 -11.15 -11.49
N SER A 40 8.52 -12.45 -11.60
CA SER A 40 8.57 -13.15 -12.88
C SER A 40 7.34 -14.04 -12.99
N LEU A 41 6.63 -13.89 -14.11
CA LEU A 41 5.42 -14.62 -14.38
C LEU A 41 5.72 -15.72 -15.40
N ASP A 42 5.40 -16.95 -15.06
CA ASP A 42 5.35 -18.02 -16.06
C ASP A 42 4.05 -17.89 -16.86
N ASN A 43 4.15 -17.29 -18.05
CA ASN A 43 3.03 -17.10 -18.95
C ASN A 43 2.40 -18.43 -19.40
N ALA A 44 3.18 -19.50 -19.54
CA ALA A 44 2.65 -20.80 -19.92
C ALA A 44 1.80 -21.39 -18.79
N GLN A 45 2.27 -21.25 -17.55
CA GLN A 45 1.51 -21.65 -16.38
C GLN A 45 0.24 -20.81 -16.20
N LEU A 46 0.31 -19.48 -16.39
CA LEU A 46 -0.86 -18.61 -16.32
C LEU A 46 -1.91 -18.99 -17.38
N GLU A 47 -1.49 -19.23 -18.62
CA GLU A 47 -2.37 -19.68 -19.70
C GLU A 47 -3.00 -21.05 -19.41
N ALA A 48 -2.24 -21.97 -18.79
CA ALA A 48 -2.79 -23.26 -18.37
C ALA A 48 -3.89 -23.09 -17.31
N TYR A 49 -3.70 -22.20 -16.33
CA TYR A 49 -4.73 -21.87 -15.35
C TYR A 49 -5.95 -21.19 -15.99
N ALA A 50 -5.73 -20.22 -16.89
CA ALA A 50 -6.81 -19.54 -17.60
C ALA A 50 -7.68 -20.54 -18.37
N LYS A 51 -7.06 -21.49 -19.08
CA LYS A 51 -7.78 -22.56 -19.79
C LYS A 51 -8.52 -23.49 -18.84
N ALA A 52 -7.90 -23.89 -17.72
CA ALA A 52 -8.53 -24.72 -16.72
C ALA A 52 -9.74 -24.05 -16.07
N MET A 53 -9.76 -22.72 -15.98
CA MET A 53 -10.86 -21.94 -15.42
C MET A 53 -12.07 -21.77 -16.35
N GLU A 54 -11.94 -21.96 -17.67
CA GLU A 54 -13.06 -21.74 -18.60
C GLU A 54 -14.22 -22.72 -18.37
N GLN A 55 -13.95 -24.00 -18.13
CA GLN A 55 -15.02 -24.98 -17.86
C GLN A 55 -15.75 -24.67 -16.53
N PRO A 56 -15.08 -24.52 -15.38
CA PRO A 56 -15.74 -24.16 -14.12
C PRO A 56 -16.54 -22.85 -14.21
N LYS A 57 -16.00 -21.85 -14.91
CA LYS A 57 -16.68 -20.57 -15.15
C LYS A 57 -17.98 -20.74 -15.93
N GLU A 58 -17.97 -21.55 -16.99
CA GLU A 58 -19.17 -21.80 -17.80
C GLU A 58 -20.17 -22.72 -17.09
N GLU A 59 -19.70 -23.69 -16.30
CA GLU A 59 -20.55 -24.48 -15.41
C GLU A 59 -21.26 -23.62 -14.38
N LEU A 60 -20.52 -22.74 -13.71
CA LEU A 60 -21.08 -21.78 -12.78
C LEU A 60 -22.06 -20.83 -13.48
N ARG A 61 -21.74 -20.36 -14.69
CA ARG A 61 -22.65 -19.52 -15.49
C ARG A 61 -23.97 -20.23 -15.78
N ARG A 62 -23.93 -21.49 -16.24
CA ARG A 62 -25.12 -22.30 -16.51
C ARG A 62 -25.93 -22.54 -15.24
N LEU A 63 -25.25 -22.82 -14.12
CA LEU A 63 -25.89 -23.00 -12.82
C LEU A 63 -26.64 -21.72 -12.41
N ILE A 64 -25.98 -20.57 -12.44
CA ILE A 64 -26.59 -19.30 -12.06
C ILE A 64 -27.72 -18.90 -13.00
N SER A 65 -27.61 -19.18 -14.30
CA SER A 65 -28.64 -18.81 -15.28
C SER A 65 -29.84 -19.77 -15.32
N ASN A 66 -29.78 -20.92 -14.65
CA ASN A 66 -30.88 -21.90 -14.68
C ASN A 66 -32.11 -21.37 -13.93
N PRO A 67 -33.26 -21.15 -14.62
CA PRO A 67 -34.47 -20.60 -14.02
C PRO A 67 -35.23 -21.60 -13.15
N ALA A 68 -34.90 -22.90 -13.24
CA ALA A 68 -35.55 -23.96 -12.46
C ALA A 68 -34.92 -24.14 -11.06
N MET A 69 -33.84 -23.43 -10.75
CA MET A 69 -33.14 -23.56 -9.48
C MET A 69 -33.71 -22.59 -8.45
N ASP A 70 -33.91 -23.09 -7.23
CA ASP A 70 -34.36 -22.25 -6.12
C ASP A 70 -33.31 -21.17 -5.78
N LEU A 71 -33.78 -20.02 -5.31
CA LEU A 71 -32.92 -18.87 -5.00
C LEU A 71 -31.96 -19.17 -3.84
N ASN A 72 -32.36 -19.96 -2.82
CA ASN A 72 -31.45 -20.34 -1.73
C ASN A 72 -30.40 -21.34 -2.20
N ASP A 73 -30.76 -22.29 -3.06
CA ASP A 73 -29.80 -23.22 -3.66
C ASP A 73 -28.76 -22.45 -4.48
N LYS A 74 -29.22 -21.48 -5.27
CA LYS A 74 -28.36 -20.57 -6.03
C LYS A 74 -27.40 -19.80 -5.11
N LEU A 75 -27.87 -19.21 -4.01
CA LEU A 75 -27.03 -18.51 -3.03
C LEU A 75 -26.03 -19.45 -2.34
N SER A 76 -26.42 -20.69 -2.01
CA SER A 76 -25.52 -21.68 -1.40
C SER A 76 -24.35 -22.06 -2.32
N THR A 77 -24.58 -22.11 -3.63
CA THR A 77 -23.50 -22.45 -4.59
C THR A 77 -22.39 -21.41 -4.62
N PHE A 78 -22.70 -20.13 -4.37
CA PHE A 78 -21.68 -19.07 -4.29
C PHE A 78 -20.82 -19.20 -3.03
N ILE A 79 -21.39 -19.67 -1.92
CA ILE A 79 -20.68 -19.76 -0.62
C ILE A 79 -19.73 -20.97 -0.61
N LYS A 80 -20.04 -22.05 -1.33
CA LYS A 80 -19.25 -23.30 -1.32
C LYS A 80 -18.01 -23.28 -2.20
N GLN A 81 -17.87 -22.34 -3.14
CA GLN A 81 -16.65 -22.24 -3.97
C GLN A 81 -15.54 -21.40 -3.33
N GLU A 82 -15.81 -20.72 -2.22
CA GLU A 82 -14.86 -19.85 -1.52
C GLU A 82 -14.18 -20.53 -0.30
N CYS A 83 -14.48 -21.81 -0.02
CA CYS A 83 -13.91 -22.62 1.07
C CYS A 83 -13.30 -23.92 0.53
#